data_AF-A0A522GAL0-F1
#
_entry.id   AF-A0A522GAL0-F1
#
_cell.length_a   1.000
_cell.length_b   1.000
_cell.length_c   1.000
_cell.angle_alpha   90.00
_cell.angle_beta   90.00
_cell.angle_gamma   90.00
#
_symmetry.space_group_name_H-M   'P 1'
#
loop_
_entity.id
_entity.type
_entity.pdbx_description
1 polymer ?
#
loop_
_entity_poly.entity_id
_entity_poly.type
_entity_poly.pdbx_seq_one_letter_code
_entity_poly.pdbx_strand_id
1 'polypeptide(L)'
;MGITARMIKNYLSGKNLPFWLFTFSVAIILTIPKLIQDGMFLDGMLYTCVSHNLGNGIGTFWSPEYSPSYFNAGSHFFHEHPPLVFGIQSLFFRIFGNSMYVERFYILLTLFISAFLIKHLWKSIFRNDQNLKSISWLPVFFWITIPSCSWSYSNNMMENTMGIFTLCAVIFIYKSVESEKNETGTLLISGLFIFLATMSKGVPGFFPVAVPFIYWIVFRKKTLLKTIFQTLIILSVPVLLYFLLFHVPQSQENLTFYITKRLLSRISDAPTVVNRFYIIKRLFTELLPQVLFTLLIISVTKLRKKGSSLTGNIRLSIFFFSTGLAASAPLALTMVQRGFYLVPSFPYFAFGFSILTASIIFNFREKICSNPEKYNVFLILSVILFVSAMSFSVMQKGKTVRDRDMLHDVYAIGNTIPVKSEITINHDIANTYVLECYFIRYFNISLFIDTPKNYLMIKKTDGTVISNDFEKLNIDTKIYDIYKLKSDHS
;
A
#
# COMPACT_ATOMS: atom_id res chain seq x y z
N MET A 1 -1.98 36.91 29.85
CA MET A 1 -1.11 35.79 29.40
C MET A 1 -1.49 34.39 29.93
N GLY A 2 -2.39 34.22 30.91
CA GLY A 2 -2.65 32.90 31.53
C GLY A 2 -3.67 31.98 30.83
N ILE A 3 -4.59 32.49 30.03
CA ILE A 3 -5.69 31.69 29.45
C ILE A 3 -5.24 30.94 28.18
N THR A 4 -4.44 31.58 27.33
CA THR A 4 -3.88 30.98 26.11
C THR A 4 -2.84 29.90 26.44
N ALA A 5 -1.99 30.13 27.45
CA ALA A 5 -1.04 29.12 27.93
C ALA A 5 -1.75 27.91 28.56
N ARG A 6 -2.88 28.11 29.27
CA ARG A 6 -3.67 27.01 29.85
C ARG A 6 -4.48 26.23 28.81
N MET A 7 -4.98 26.89 27.77
CA MET A 7 -5.60 26.22 26.62
C MET A 7 -4.59 25.43 25.80
N ILE A 8 -3.42 26.01 25.50
CA ILE A 8 -2.32 25.30 24.82
C ILE A 8 -1.82 24.14 25.69
N LYS A 9 -1.71 24.34 27.01
CA LYS A 9 -1.38 23.26 27.96
C LYS A 9 -2.43 22.17 27.93
N ASN A 10 -3.73 22.46 27.96
CA ASN A 10 -4.79 21.42 27.89
C ASN A 10 -4.86 20.69 26.53
N TYR A 11 -4.52 21.36 25.43
CA TYR A 11 -4.51 20.77 24.09
C TYR A 11 -3.24 19.94 23.81
N LEU A 12 -2.09 20.36 24.35
CA LEU A 12 -0.82 19.62 24.32
C LEU A 12 -0.69 18.60 25.48
N SER A 13 -1.45 18.72 26.56
CA SER A 13 -1.46 17.79 27.71
C SER A 13 -2.45 16.65 27.54
N GLY A 14 -2.68 16.21 26.31
CA GLY A 14 -3.37 14.95 26.11
C GLY A 14 -2.54 13.87 26.80
N LYS A 15 -3.12 13.13 27.77
CA LYS A 15 -2.48 11.93 28.35
C LYS A 15 -1.95 10.95 27.27
N ASN A 16 -2.41 11.08 26.02
CA ASN A 16 -2.02 10.27 24.87
C ASN A 16 -0.94 10.88 23.95
N LEU A 17 -0.56 12.15 24.11
CA LEU A 17 0.39 12.82 23.23
C LEU A 17 1.71 12.04 23.06
N PRO A 18 2.42 11.62 24.13
CA PRO A 18 3.70 10.94 23.95
C PRO A 18 3.55 9.61 23.21
N PHE A 19 2.45 8.88 23.43
CA PHE A 19 2.19 7.61 22.75
C PHE A 19 1.93 7.78 21.24
N TRP A 20 1.20 8.83 20.86
CA TRP A 20 1.01 9.17 19.45
C TRP A 20 2.30 9.65 18.80
N LEU A 21 3.08 10.51 19.47
CA LEU A 21 4.39 10.94 18.97
C LEU A 21 5.32 9.75 18.74
N PHE A 22 5.39 8.83 19.70
CA PHE A 22 6.17 7.60 19.55
C PHE A 22 5.68 6.78 18.34
N THR A 23 4.37 6.55 18.23
CA THR A 23 3.77 5.79 17.12
C THR A 23 4.07 6.43 15.76
N PHE A 24 3.91 7.75 15.65
CA PHE A 24 4.23 8.48 14.42
C PHE A 24 5.72 8.48 14.12
N SER A 25 6.58 8.58 15.13
CA SER A 25 8.03 8.49 14.94
C SER A 25 8.42 7.16 14.32
N VAL A 26 7.86 6.05 14.83
CA VAL A 26 8.08 4.71 14.26
C VAL A 26 7.57 4.64 12.83
N ALA A 27 6.37 5.15 12.55
CA ALA A 27 5.84 5.20 11.19
C ALA A 27 6.75 5.99 10.25
N ILE A 28 7.25 7.16 10.68
CA ILE A 28 8.17 8.01 9.93
C ILE A 28 9.46 7.25 9.63
N ILE A 29 10.14 6.73 10.66
CA ILE A 29 11.42 6.00 10.53
C ILE A 29 11.30 4.87 9.51
N LEU A 30 10.19 4.12 9.53
CA LEU A 30 10.00 2.97 8.66
C LEU A 30 9.62 3.31 7.22
N THR A 31 9.12 4.52 6.94
CA THR A 31 8.54 4.86 5.63
C THR A 31 9.16 6.10 4.97
N ILE A 32 9.15 7.26 5.65
CA ILE A 32 9.45 8.55 5.02
C ILE A 32 10.89 8.67 4.51
N PRO A 33 11.95 8.16 5.19
CA PRO A 33 13.31 8.19 4.65
C PRO A 33 13.40 7.58 3.24
N LYS A 34 12.66 6.49 2.97
CA LYS A 34 12.63 5.85 1.65
C LYS A 34 11.76 6.61 0.66
N LEU A 35 10.66 7.22 1.11
CA LEU A 35 9.77 8.01 0.24
C LEU A 35 10.45 9.26 -0.31
N ILE A 36 11.39 9.85 0.42
CA ILE A 36 12.12 11.05 -0.01
C ILE A 36 13.31 10.72 -0.95
N GLN A 37 13.72 9.46 -0.99
CA GLN A 37 14.80 8.98 -1.86
C GLN A 37 14.29 8.61 -3.27
N ASP A 38 15.17 8.73 -4.25
CA ASP A 38 14.90 8.26 -5.60
C ASP A 38 15.07 6.74 -5.71
N GLY A 39 14.36 6.13 -6.66
CA GLY A 39 14.27 4.69 -6.85
C GLY A 39 13.07 4.08 -6.11
N MET A 40 12.45 3.07 -6.71
CA MET A 40 11.30 2.39 -6.16
C MET A 40 11.21 0.95 -6.69
N PHE A 41 10.51 0.08 -5.98
CA PHE A 41 10.22 -1.26 -6.47
C PHE A 41 9.47 -1.23 -7.81
N LEU A 42 9.79 -2.19 -8.69
CA LEU A 42 9.35 -2.26 -10.08
C LEU A 42 7.83 -2.08 -10.23
N ASP A 43 7.03 -2.86 -9.50
CA ASP A 43 5.56 -2.75 -9.58
C ASP A 43 5.09 -1.31 -9.26
N GLY A 44 5.68 -0.69 -8.24
CA GLY A 44 5.38 0.69 -7.88
C GLY A 44 5.78 1.69 -8.97
N MET A 45 6.90 1.44 -9.65
CA MET A 45 7.35 2.24 -10.79
C MET A 45 6.39 2.10 -11.98
N LEU A 46 5.99 0.88 -12.33
CA LEU A 46 5.01 0.61 -13.39
C LEU A 46 3.70 1.35 -13.13
N TYR A 47 3.14 1.21 -11.93
CA TYR A 47 1.90 1.89 -11.54
C TYR A 47 2.04 3.41 -11.61
N THR A 48 3.22 3.92 -11.24
CA THR A 48 3.51 5.35 -11.31
C THR A 48 3.62 5.83 -12.75
N CYS A 49 4.30 5.10 -13.63
CA CYS A 49 4.41 5.43 -15.06
C CYS A 49 3.04 5.48 -15.73
N VAL A 50 2.21 4.45 -15.51
CA VAL A 50 0.85 4.39 -16.04
C VAL A 50 -0.01 5.55 -15.53
N SER A 51 0.06 5.85 -14.23
CA SER A 51 -0.68 6.97 -13.63
C SER A 51 -0.18 8.33 -14.12
N HIS A 52 1.14 8.47 -14.30
CA HIS A 52 1.78 9.66 -14.84
C HIS A 52 1.36 9.91 -16.28
N ASN A 53 1.41 8.89 -17.12
CA ASN A 53 0.96 8.96 -18.51
C ASN A 53 -0.51 9.36 -18.59
N LEU A 54 -1.38 8.69 -17.83
CA LEU A 54 -2.80 9.03 -17.76
C LEU A 54 -3.03 10.47 -17.28
N GLY A 55 -2.23 10.96 -16.33
CA GLY A 55 -2.29 12.34 -15.83
C GLY A 55 -1.88 13.38 -16.87
N ASN A 56 -1.00 13.00 -17.80
CA ASN A 56 -0.54 13.80 -18.93
C ASN A 56 -1.36 13.58 -20.22
N GLY A 57 -2.47 12.84 -20.14
CA GLY A 57 -3.37 12.60 -21.28
C GLY A 57 -2.92 11.51 -22.25
N ILE A 58 -2.00 10.65 -21.85
CA ILE A 58 -1.54 9.49 -22.62
C ILE A 58 -2.35 8.26 -22.17
N GLY A 59 -3.08 7.66 -23.09
CA GLY A 59 -4.08 6.61 -22.80
C GLY A 59 -5.38 7.14 -22.21
N THR A 60 -6.26 6.23 -21.78
CA THR A 60 -7.55 6.55 -21.13
C THR A 60 -7.73 5.76 -19.85
N PHE A 61 -8.76 6.08 -19.05
CA PHE A 61 -9.05 5.33 -17.82
C PHE A 61 -9.27 3.83 -18.08
N TRP A 62 -9.93 3.48 -19.19
CA TRP A 62 -10.17 2.09 -19.56
C TRP A 62 -9.04 1.48 -20.39
N SER A 63 -8.25 2.29 -21.10
CA SER A 63 -7.09 1.84 -21.87
C SER A 63 -5.83 2.59 -21.40
N PRO A 64 -5.36 2.32 -20.17
CA PRO A 64 -4.19 2.99 -19.62
C PRO A 64 -2.93 2.56 -20.39
N GLU A 65 -2.00 3.48 -20.60
CA GLU A 65 -0.79 3.24 -21.40
C GLU A 65 0.46 3.33 -20.54
N TYR A 66 1.32 2.31 -20.62
CA TYR A 66 2.62 2.29 -19.94
C TYR A 66 3.72 2.86 -20.84
N SER A 67 3.89 2.30 -22.05
CA SER A 67 4.94 2.66 -23.01
C SER A 67 4.44 2.37 -24.43
N PRO A 68 4.86 3.15 -25.45
CA PRO A 68 4.63 2.82 -26.86
C PRO A 68 5.19 1.45 -27.28
N SER A 69 6.26 0.98 -26.65
CA SER A 69 6.85 -0.34 -26.91
C SER A 69 6.20 -1.45 -26.09
N TYR A 70 5.26 -1.13 -25.20
CA TYR A 70 4.59 -2.12 -24.37
C TYR A 70 3.74 -3.05 -25.23
N PHE A 71 3.98 -4.34 -25.07
CA PHE A 71 3.14 -5.38 -25.65
C PHE A 71 3.12 -6.58 -24.71
N ASN A 72 1.97 -6.88 -24.14
CA ASN A 72 1.84 -7.98 -23.19
C ASN A 72 0.53 -8.73 -23.41
N ALA A 73 0.63 -10.07 -23.51
CA ALA A 73 -0.49 -10.97 -23.73
C ALA A 73 -1.46 -10.52 -24.86
N GLY A 74 -0.91 -9.91 -25.92
CA GLY A 74 -1.67 -9.44 -27.09
C GLY A 74 -2.27 -8.04 -26.97
N SER A 75 -1.89 -7.24 -25.97
CA SER A 75 -2.38 -5.87 -25.80
C SER A 75 -1.23 -4.87 -25.68
N HIS A 76 -1.43 -3.71 -26.32
CA HIS A 76 -0.58 -2.52 -26.17
C HIS A 76 -0.98 -1.64 -24.96
N PHE A 77 -2.07 -1.97 -24.27
CA PHE A 77 -2.55 -1.24 -23.10
C PHE A 77 -2.28 -2.02 -21.81
N PHE A 78 -2.10 -1.30 -20.71
CA PHE A 78 -1.79 -1.84 -19.39
C PHE A 78 -3.04 -2.39 -18.68
N HIS A 79 -3.61 -3.47 -19.21
CA HIS A 79 -4.77 -4.17 -18.62
C HIS A 79 -4.39 -5.21 -17.55
N GLU A 80 -3.25 -5.02 -16.86
CA GLU A 80 -2.77 -5.94 -15.83
C GLU A 80 -3.55 -5.87 -14.52
N HIS A 81 -4.25 -4.77 -14.28
CA HIS A 81 -5.04 -4.53 -13.08
C HIS A 81 -6.26 -3.65 -13.43
N PRO A 82 -7.35 -3.74 -12.64
CA PRO A 82 -8.44 -2.79 -12.75
C PRO A 82 -7.95 -1.34 -12.53
N PRO A 83 -8.50 -0.35 -13.26
CA PRO A 83 -7.81 0.93 -13.48
C PRO A 83 -7.94 1.96 -12.35
N LEU A 84 -8.69 1.69 -11.28
CA LEU A 84 -9.06 2.73 -10.31
C LEU A 84 -7.85 3.36 -9.62
N VAL A 85 -6.84 2.58 -9.24
CA VAL A 85 -5.66 3.12 -8.57
C VAL A 85 -4.89 4.06 -9.51
N PHE A 86 -4.76 3.69 -10.78
CA PHE A 86 -4.10 4.54 -11.78
C PHE A 86 -4.88 5.84 -12.00
N GLY A 87 -6.21 5.73 -12.09
CA GLY A 87 -7.08 6.89 -12.21
C GLY A 87 -7.03 7.82 -10.99
N ILE A 88 -6.94 7.28 -9.76
CA ILE A 88 -6.81 8.12 -8.57
C ILE A 88 -5.43 8.80 -8.55
N GLN A 89 -4.36 8.04 -8.78
CA GLN A 89 -3.01 8.58 -8.74
C GLN A 89 -2.74 9.58 -9.89
N SER A 90 -3.37 9.40 -11.06
CA SER A 90 -3.25 10.34 -12.18
C SER A 90 -3.82 11.73 -11.86
N LEU A 91 -4.83 11.83 -10.99
CA LEU A 91 -5.32 13.12 -10.50
C LEU A 91 -4.23 13.90 -9.76
N PHE A 92 -3.34 13.22 -9.02
CA PHE A 92 -2.24 13.88 -8.35
C PHE A 92 -1.23 14.44 -9.35
N PHE A 93 -0.90 13.70 -10.41
CA PHE A 93 -0.05 14.19 -11.49
C PHE A 93 -0.68 15.36 -12.24
N ARG A 94 -2.00 15.30 -12.49
CA ARG A 94 -2.73 16.37 -13.15
C ARG A 94 -2.80 17.67 -12.33
N ILE A 95 -2.87 17.56 -10.99
CA ILE A 95 -2.98 18.70 -10.09
C ILE A 95 -1.60 19.27 -9.70
N PHE A 96 -0.63 18.40 -9.39
CA PHE A 96 0.66 18.80 -8.81
C PHE A 96 1.84 18.71 -9.81
N GLY A 97 1.60 18.28 -11.04
CA GLY A 97 2.60 18.19 -12.10
C GLY A 97 3.46 16.91 -12.03
N ASN A 98 4.59 16.94 -12.75
CA ASN A 98 5.44 15.77 -12.96
C ASN A 98 6.71 15.85 -12.13
N SER A 99 6.67 15.32 -10.91
CA SER A 99 7.85 15.22 -10.04
C SER A 99 7.75 13.96 -9.21
N MET A 100 8.87 13.31 -8.87
CA MET A 100 8.85 12.11 -8.05
C MET A 100 8.09 12.33 -6.72
N TYR A 101 8.11 13.55 -6.19
CA TYR A 101 7.44 13.85 -4.93
C TYR A 101 5.91 13.77 -5.01
N VAL A 102 5.32 13.80 -6.21
CA VAL A 102 3.87 13.72 -6.41
C VAL A 102 3.34 12.33 -6.07
N GLU A 103 3.95 11.27 -6.60
CA GLU A 103 3.60 9.90 -6.20
C GLU A 103 3.94 9.64 -4.74
N ARG A 104 5.03 10.23 -4.22
CA ARG A 104 5.42 10.03 -2.81
C ARG A 104 4.42 10.69 -1.87
N PHE A 105 3.90 11.86 -2.25
CA PHE A 105 2.82 12.52 -1.53
C PHE A 105 1.53 11.69 -1.56
N TYR A 106 1.17 11.12 -2.70
CA TYR A 106 0.05 10.18 -2.81
C TYR A 106 0.22 8.99 -1.84
N ILE A 107 1.39 8.35 -1.82
CA ILE A 107 1.67 7.23 -0.91
C ILE A 107 1.56 7.66 0.56
N LEU A 108 2.16 8.81 0.91
CA LEU A 108 2.10 9.37 2.25
C LEU A 108 0.66 9.66 2.68
N LEU A 109 -0.16 10.18 1.78
CA LEU A 109 -1.58 10.42 2.05
C LEU A 109 -2.31 9.09 2.29
N THR A 110 -2.04 8.05 1.50
CA THR A 110 -2.66 6.74 1.74
C THR A 110 -2.28 6.15 3.10
N LEU A 111 -1.03 6.35 3.54
CA LEU A 111 -0.56 5.95 4.88
C LEU A 111 -1.37 6.66 5.98
N PHE A 112 -1.54 7.98 5.87
CA PHE A 112 -2.29 8.76 6.85
C PHE A 112 -3.78 8.41 6.88
N ILE A 113 -4.41 8.23 5.72
CA ILE A 113 -5.82 7.81 5.64
C ILE A 113 -6.00 6.44 6.30
N SER A 114 -5.14 5.47 6.00
CA SER A 114 -5.19 4.14 6.63
C SER A 114 -5.01 4.20 8.14
N ALA A 115 -4.03 4.96 8.64
CA ALA A 115 -3.83 5.16 10.08
C ALA A 115 -5.05 5.83 10.75
N PHE A 116 -5.66 6.81 10.08
CA PHE A 116 -6.88 7.46 10.54
C PHE A 116 -8.07 6.48 10.59
N LEU A 117 -8.26 5.65 9.56
CA LEU A 117 -9.34 4.66 9.51
C LEU A 117 -9.16 3.57 10.57
N ILE A 118 -7.92 3.11 10.81
CA ILE A 118 -7.60 2.18 11.91
C ILE A 118 -7.96 2.82 13.25
N LYS A 119 -7.54 4.07 13.50
CA LYS A 119 -7.92 4.81 14.71
C LYS A 119 -9.45 4.95 14.84
N HIS A 120 -10.14 5.24 13.74
CA HIS A 120 -11.58 5.41 13.71
C HIS A 120 -12.31 4.10 14.05
N LEU A 121 -11.92 2.99 13.43
CA LEU A 121 -12.46 1.67 13.71
C LEU A 121 -12.25 1.28 15.18
N TRP A 122 -11.06 1.53 15.74
CA TRP A 122 -10.79 1.32 17.17
C TRP A 122 -11.77 2.08 18.07
N LYS A 123 -11.98 3.38 17.79
CA LYS A 123 -12.92 4.19 18.57
C LYS A 123 -14.37 3.75 18.42
N SER A 124 -14.74 3.21 17.26
CA SER A 124 -16.06 2.64 16.99
C SER A 124 -16.30 1.39 17.84
N ILE A 125 -15.35 0.45 17.82
CA ILE A 125 -15.39 -0.79 18.60
C ILE A 125 -15.55 -0.51 20.10
N PHE A 126 -14.76 0.41 20.64
CA PHE A 126 -14.76 0.74 22.06
C PHE A 126 -15.67 1.92 22.39
N ARG A 127 -16.72 2.19 21.60
CA ARG A 127 -17.60 3.37 21.76
C ARG A 127 -18.17 3.58 23.17
N ASN A 128 -18.29 2.53 23.97
CA ASN A 128 -18.80 2.59 25.35
C ASN A 128 -17.70 2.46 26.41
N ASP A 129 -16.43 2.28 26.01
CA ASP A 129 -15.29 2.12 26.90
C ASP A 129 -14.28 3.26 26.68
N GLN A 130 -14.41 4.33 27.48
CA GLN A 130 -13.54 5.51 27.36
C GLN A 130 -12.07 5.21 27.68
N ASN A 131 -11.82 4.22 28.53
CA ASN A 131 -10.48 3.79 28.90
C ASN A 131 -9.79 3.18 27.68
N LEU A 132 -10.41 2.20 27.03
CA LEU A 132 -9.83 1.54 25.87
C LEU A 132 -9.84 2.43 24.61
N LYS A 133 -10.81 3.34 24.43
CA LYS A 133 -10.74 4.37 23.37
C LYS A 133 -9.46 5.19 23.44
N SER A 134 -8.98 5.48 24.65
CA SER A 134 -7.82 6.36 24.86
C SER A 134 -6.54 5.80 24.24
N ILE A 135 -6.43 4.46 24.10
CA ILE A 135 -5.26 3.79 23.53
C ILE A 135 -5.37 3.48 22.04
N SER A 136 -6.16 4.25 21.29
CA SER A 136 -6.32 4.13 19.83
C SER A 136 -5.04 4.24 18.99
N TRP A 137 -3.90 4.62 19.58
CA TRP A 137 -2.58 4.57 18.94
C TRP A 137 -2.03 3.14 18.81
N LEU A 138 -2.44 2.22 19.70
CA LEU A 138 -1.93 0.85 19.76
C LEU A 138 -2.15 0.03 18.47
N PRO A 139 -3.37 -0.04 17.88
CA PRO A 139 -3.57 -0.75 16.62
C PRO A 139 -2.81 -0.14 15.45
N VAL A 140 -2.61 1.18 15.44
CA VAL A 140 -1.79 1.85 14.41
C VAL A 140 -0.32 1.46 14.56
N PHE A 141 0.19 1.43 15.80
CA PHE A 141 1.54 0.99 16.11
C PHE A 141 1.78 -0.48 15.71
N PHE A 142 0.87 -1.39 16.08
CA PHE A 142 0.98 -2.81 15.70
C PHE A 142 0.89 -3.02 14.19
N TRP A 143 0.07 -2.24 13.49
CA TRP A 143 -0.07 -2.32 12.05
C TRP A 143 1.18 -1.88 11.31
N ILE A 144 1.71 -0.68 11.60
CA ILE A 144 2.84 -0.12 10.85
C ILE A 144 4.16 -0.85 11.11
N THR A 145 4.27 -1.54 12.25
CA THR A 145 5.42 -2.38 12.60
C THR A 145 5.42 -3.75 11.91
N ILE A 146 4.37 -4.11 11.15
CA ILE A 146 4.40 -5.27 10.27
C ILE A 146 5.34 -4.95 9.09
N PRO A 147 6.40 -5.73 8.82
CA PRO A 147 7.43 -5.37 7.85
C PRO A 147 6.89 -5.08 6.45
N SER A 148 6.04 -5.97 5.91
CA SER A 148 5.42 -5.75 4.59
C SER A 148 4.49 -4.55 4.56
N CYS A 149 3.91 -4.13 5.70
CA CYS A 149 3.08 -2.93 5.76
C CYS A 149 3.93 -1.68 5.50
N SER A 150 4.94 -1.41 6.32
CA SER A 150 5.82 -0.25 6.13
C SER A 150 6.56 -0.28 4.78
N TRP A 151 6.95 -1.47 4.31
CA TRP A 151 7.52 -1.63 2.97
C TRP A 151 6.55 -1.23 1.86
N SER A 152 5.27 -1.64 1.96
CA SER A 152 4.23 -1.31 0.97
C SER A 152 4.01 0.20 0.86
N TYR A 153 3.96 0.90 2.00
CA TYR A 153 3.88 2.37 2.08
C TYR A 153 5.19 3.09 1.76
N SER A 154 6.26 2.37 1.40
CA SER A 154 7.50 2.95 0.85
C SER A 154 7.65 2.71 -0.66
N ASN A 155 6.78 1.90 -1.26
CA ASN A 155 6.96 1.40 -2.63
C ASN A 155 5.75 1.56 -3.55
N ASN A 156 4.75 2.38 -3.20
CA ASN A 156 3.56 2.63 -4.03
C ASN A 156 2.77 1.39 -4.46
N MET A 157 2.54 0.45 -3.55
CA MET A 157 1.75 -0.74 -3.86
C MET A 157 0.26 -0.41 -3.91
N MET A 158 -0.48 -0.98 -4.87
CA MET A 158 -1.93 -0.79 -5.03
C MET A 158 -2.73 -1.24 -3.80
N GLU A 159 -2.16 -2.15 -3.01
CA GLU A 159 -2.68 -2.63 -1.73
C GLU A 159 -2.89 -1.51 -0.72
N ASN A 160 -2.16 -0.40 -0.83
CA ASN A 160 -2.33 0.74 0.06
C ASN A 160 -3.73 1.37 -0.15
N THR A 161 -4.11 1.59 -1.40
CA THR A 161 -5.42 2.17 -1.79
C THR A 161 -6.55 1.17 -1.60
N MET A 162 -6.34 -0.10 -1.97
CA MET A 162 -7.31 -1.16 -1.67
C MET A 162 -7.53 -1.31 -0.15
N GLY A 163 -6.46 -1.15 0.64
CA GLY A 163 -6.50 -1.17 2.11
C GLY A 163 -7.44 -0.10 2.68
N ILE A 164 -7.43 1.12 2.12
CA ILE A 164 -8.36 2.19 2.51
C ILE A 164 -9.80 1.78 2.27
N PHE A 165 -10.13 1.32 1.05
CA PHE A 165 -11.49 0.95 0.71
C PHE A 165 -11.99 -0.25 1.53
N THR A 166 -11.15 -1.26 1.74
CA THR A 166 -11.51 -2.41 2.57
C THR A 166 -11.69 -2.03 4.05
N LEU A 167 -10.86 -1.13 4.60
CA LEU A 167 -11.08 -0.58 5.95
C LEU A 167 -12.41 0.17 6.06
N CYS A 168 -12.74 1.02 5.08
CA CYS A 168 -14.05 1.69 5.02
C CYS A 168 -15.19 0.66 5.00
N ALA A 169 -15.12 -0.34 4.12
CA ALA A 169 -16.11 -1.41 4.04
C ALA A 169 -16.30 -2.11 5.40
N VAL A 170 -15.22 -2.52 6.07
CA VAL A 170 -15.29 -3.19 7.37
C VAL A 170 -15.84 -2.26 8.45
N ILE A 171 -15.50 -0.96 8.45
CA ILE A 171 -16.07 0.02 9.40
C ILE A 171 -17.59 0.09 9.27
N PHE A 172 -18.11 0.22 8.05
CA PHE A 172 -19.55 0.30 7.82
C PHE A 172 -20.25 -1.04 8.13
N ILE A 173 -19.67 -2.17 7.71
CA ILE A 173 -20.22 -3.49 8.04
C ILE A 173 -20.27 -3.69 9.55
N TYR A 174 -19.17 -3.43 10.26
CA TYR A 174 -19.10 -3.57 11.71
C TYR A 174 -20.18 -2.75 12.41
N LYS A 175 -20.33 -1.47 12.02
CA LYS A 175 -21.38 -0.59 12.56
C LYS A 175 -22.78 -1.18 12.36
N SER A 176 -23.07 -1.69 11.16
CA SER A 176 -24.38 -2.27 10.83
C SER A 176 -24.66 -3.56 11.61
N VAL A 177 -23.70 -4.48 11.72
CA VAL A 177 -23.90 -5.77 12.41
C VAL A 177 -23.96 -5.64 13.94
N GLU A 178 -23.31 -4.61 14.49
CA GLU A 178 -23.41 -4.26 15.91
C GLU A 178 -24.76 -3.59 16.24
N SER A 179 -25.33 -2.84 15.31
CA SER A 179 -26.60 -2.12 15.49
C SER A 179 -27.80 -3.07 15.64
N GLU A 180 -28.75 -2.70 16.48
CA GLU A 180 -30.04 -3.40 16.59
C GLU A 180 -31.00 -3.00 15.47
N LYS A 181 -30.86 -1.77 14.96
CA LYS A 181 -31.67 -1.21 13.89
C LYS A 181 -31.30 -1.82 12.54
N ASN A 182 -32.21 -1.72 11.57
CA ASN A 182 -31.91 -2.05 10.19
C ASN A 182 -31.10 -0.91 9.56
N GLU A 183 -29.82 -1.16 9.26
CA GLU A 183 -28.92 -0.17 8.65
C GLU A 183 -28.60 -0.53 7.19
N THR A 184 -29.64 -0.75 6.37
CA THR A 184 -29.49 -1.10 4.94
C THR A 184 -28.62 -0.08 4.19
N GLY A 185 -28.81 1.23 4.42
CA GLY A 185 -27.98 2.27 3.79
C GLY A 185 -26.48 2.12 4.12
N THR A 186 -26.16 1.80 5.37
CA THR A 186 -24.77 1.51 5.80
C THR A 186 -24.20 0.30 5.05
N LEU A 187 -25.01 -0.75 4.84
CA LEU A 187 -24.59 -1.95 4.11
C LEU A 187 -24.37 -1.66 2.62
N LEU A 188 -25.24 -0.86 1.99
CA LEU A 188 -25.07 -0.43 0.60
C LEU A 188 -23.78 0.39 0.42
N ILE A 189 -23.50 1.32 1.33
CA ILE A 189 -22.24 2.09 1.34
C ILE A 189 -21.04 1.15 1.48
N SER A 190 -21.13 0.12 2.33
CA SER A 190 -20.05 -0.87 2.43
C SER A 190 -19.86 -1.68 1.15
N GLY A 191 -20.94 -2.02 0.45
CA GLY A 191 -20.89 -2.66 -0.87
C GLY A 191 -20.20 -1.79 -1.91
N LEU A 192 -20.45 -0.47 -1.91
CA LEU A 192 -19.72 0.48 -2.76
C LEU A 192 -18.22 0.47 -2.47
N PHE A 193 -17.82 0.47 -1.20
CA PHE A 193 -16.39 0.38 -0.85
C PHE A 193 -15.75 -0.95 -1.23
N ILE A 194 -16.49 -2.06 -1.18
CA ILE A 194 -16.01 -3.35 -1.70
C ILE A 194 -15.81 -3.27 -3.21
N PHE A 195 -16.74 -2.67 -3.94
CA PHE A 195 -16.59 -2.44 -5.38
C PHE A 195 -15.35 -1.58 -5.70
N LEU A 196 -15.10 -0.51 -4.95
CA LEU A 196 -13.90 0.31 -5.13
C LEU A 196 -12.61 -0.46 -4.79
N ALA A 197 -12.64 -1.33 -3.77
CA ALA A 197 -11.52 -2.21 -3.45
C ALA A 197 -11.25 -3.20 -4.60
N THR A 198 -12.29 -3.79 -5.20
CA THR A 198 -12.14 -4.74 -6.30
C THR A 198 -11.74 -4.03 -7.60
N MET A 199 -12.18 -2.80 -7.83
CA MET A 199 -11.66 -1.94 -8.90
C MET A 199 -10.25 -1.42 -8.64
N SER A 200 -9.67 -1.64 -7.45
CA SER A 200 -8.28 -1.30 -7.15
C SER A 200 -7.32 -2.42 -7.51
N LYS A 201 -7.59 -3.67 -7.11
CA LYS A 201 -6.66 -4.80 -7.34
C LYS A 201 -7.35 -6.11 -7.73
N GLY A 202 -8.67 -6.10 -7.89
CA GLY A 202 -9.49 -7.24 -8.28
C GLY A 202 -10.02 -8.06 -7.11
N VAL A 203 -10.14 -9.37 -7.35
CA VAL A 203 -10.85 -10.33 -6.48
C VAL A 203 -10.47 -10.26 -4.99
N PRO A 204 -9.20 -10.06 -4.59
CA PRO A 204 -8.85 -9.95 -3.17
C PRO A 204 -9.63 -8.86 -2.40
N GLY A 205 -10.15 -7.83 -3.08
CA GLY A 205 -10.98 -6.78 -2.47
C GLY A 205 -12.33 -7.26 -1.92
N PHE A 206 -12.78 -8.49 -2.25
CA PHE A 206 -14.08 -9.03 -1.82
C PHE A 206 -14.11 -9.58 -0.39
N PHE A 207 -12.98 -9.77 0.28
CA PHE A 207 -12.99 -10.40 1.61
C PHE A 207 -13.91 -9.73 2.66
N PRO A 208 -14.20 -8.40 2.64
CA PRO A 208 -15.11 -7.81 3.61
C PRO A 208 -16.53 -8.41 3.57
N VAL A 209 -16.94 -9.04 2.47
CA VAL A 209 -18.20 -9.79 2.36
C VAL A 209 -18.30 -10.90 3.41
N ALA A 210 -17.18 -11.46 3.89
CA ALA A 210 -17.17 -12.49 4.91
C ALA A 210 -17.46 -11.95 6.33
N VAL A 211 -17.31 -10.63 6.56
CA VAL A 211 -17.36 -10.02 7.89
C VAL A 211 -18.69 -10.20 8.62
N PRO A 212 -19.89 -10.07 7.99
CA PRO A 212 -21.15 -10.37 8.66
C PRO A 212 -21.21 -11.81 9.19
N PHE A 213 -20.74 -12.77 8.38
CA PHE A 213 -20.73 -14.18 8.75
C PHE A 213 -19.73 -14.48 9.87
N ILE A 214 -18.53 -13.88 9.82
CA ILE A 214 -17.54 -13.97 10.90
C ILE A 214 -18.11 -13.38 12.20
N TYR A 215 -18.76 -12.22 12.14
CA TYR A 215 -19.42 -11.60 13.29
C TYR A 215 -20.48 -12.53 13.88
N TRP A 216 -21.32 -13.14 13.04
CA TRP A 216 -22.33 -14.09 13.46
C TRP A 216 -21.73 -15.31 14.16
N ILE A 217 -20.70 -15.94 13.59
CA ILE A 217 -20.02 -17.11 14.20
C ILE A 217 -19.49 -16.78 15.58
N VAL A 218 -18.82 -15.64 15.72
CA VAL A 218 -18.07 -15.28 16.92
C VAL A 218 -18.98 -14.77 18.05
N PHE A 219 -19.97 -13.94 17.73
CA PHE A 219 -20.81 -13.29 18.74
C PHE A 219 -22.19 -13.92 18.91
N ARG A 220 -22.72 -14.59 17.89
CA ARG A 220 -24.06 -15.24 17.90
C ARG A 220 -25.20 -14.31 18.32
N LYS A 221 -25.05 -12.99 18.10
CA LYS A 221 -26.05 -11.96 18.48
C LYS A 221 -27.20 -11.79 17.48
N LYS A 222 -27.06 -12.30 16.26
CA LYS A 222 -28.06 -12.21 15.18
C LYS A 222 -28.39 -13.62 14.66
N THR A 223 -29.51 -13.76 13.97
CA THR A 223 -29.87 -15.03 13.30
C THR A 223 -29.05 -15.24 12.02
N LEU A 224 -28.91 -16.50 11.60
CA LEU A 224 -28.24 -16.84 10.33
C LEU A 224 -28.94 -16.17 9.14
N LEU A 225 -30.27 -16.22 9.10
CA LEU A 225 -31.07 -15.62 8.02
C LEU A 225 -30.82 -14.11 7.89
N LYS A 226 -30.78 -13.38 9.01
CA LYS A 226 -30.46 -11.94 9.01
C LYS A 226 -29.04 -11.70 8.48
N THR A 227 -28.09 -12.56 8.84
CA THR A 227 -26.70 -12.48 8.37
C THR A 227 -26.61 -12.70 6.86
N ILE A 228 -27.30 -13.72 6.33
CA ILE A 228 -27.38 -13.98 4.88
C ILE A 228 -27.96 -12.77 4.16
N PHE A 229 -29.06 -12.21 4.66
CA PHE A 229 -29.69 -11.03 4.06
C PHE A 229 -28.76 -9.81 4.05
N GLN A 230 -28.02 -9.56 5.14
CA GLN A 230 -27.02 -8.49 5.19
C GLN A 230 -25.92 -8.70 4.14
N THR A 231 -25.42 -9.92 4.00
CA THR A 231 -24.41 -10.27 2.98
C THR A 231 -24.95 -10.07 1.56
N LEU A 232 -26.20 -10.44 1.29
CA LEU A 232 -26.84 -10.23 -0.01
C LEU A 232 -26.98 -8.74 -0.36
N ILE A 233 -27.36 -7.90 0.62
CA ILE A 233 -27.40 -6.43 0.42
C ILE A 233 -26.02 -5.90 0.05
N ILE A 234 -24.98 -6.31 0.79
CA ILE A 234 -23.60 -5.87 0.51
C ILE A 234 -23.18 -6.27 -0.91
N LEU A 235 -23.46 -7.52 -1.31
CA LEU A 235 -23.10 -8.07 -2.63
C LEU A 235 -23.90 -7.44 -3.78
N SER A 236 -25.13 -6.99 -3.52
CA SER A 236 -25.97 -6.39 -4.56
C SER A 236 -25.32 -5.19 -5.22
N VAL A 237 -24.51 -4.41 -4.49
CA VAL A 237 -23.89 -3.18 -5.02
C VAL A 237 -22.74 -3.49 -5.99
N PRO A 238 -21.69 -4.28 -5.65
CA PRO A 238 -20.70 -4.68 -6.64
C PRO A 238 -21.30 -5.40 -7.84
N VAL A 239 -22.28 -6.28 -7.64
CA VAL A 239 -22.95 -7.01 -8.74
C VAL A 239 -23.62 -6.03 -9.70
N LEU A 240 -24.42 -5.09 -9.18
CA LEU A 240 -25.08 -4.08 -9.99
C LEU A 240 -24.06 -3.18 -10.73
N LEU A 241 -23.02 -2.70 -10.04
CA LEU A 241 -22.04 -1.80 -10.64
C LEU A 241 -21.20 -2.51 -11.71
N TYR A 242 -20.78 -3.75 -11.49
CA TYR A 242 -20.10 -4.53 -12.53
C TYR A 242 -21.05 -4.80 -13.70
N PHE A 243 -22.31 -5.18 -13.45
CA PHE A 243 -23.30 -5.34 -14.51
C PHE A 243 -23.43 -4.09 -15.40
N LEU A 244 -23.55 -2.90 -14.78
CA LEU A 244 -23.57 -1.63 -15.51
C LEU A 244 -22.28 -1.36 -16.28
N LEU A 245 -21.12 -1.65 -15.69
CA LEU A 245 -19.82 -1.49 -16.35
C LEU A 245 -19.64 -2.43 -17.55
N PHE A 246 -20.19 -3.64 -17.51
CA PHE A 246 -20.15 -4.57 -18.65
C PHE A 246 -20.99 -4.10 -19.84
N HIS A 247 -21.90 -3.13 -19.66
CA HIS A 247 -22.60 -2.46 -20.77
C HIS A 247 -21.79 -1.32 -21.42
N VAL A 248 -20.63 -0.94 -20.86
CA VAL A 248 -19.74 0.05 -21.45
C VAL A 248 -18.61 -0.70 -22.20
N PRO A 249 -18.52 -0.60 -23.55
CA PRO A 249 -17.60 -1.43 -24.34
C PRO A 249 -16.13 -1.37 -23.88
N GLN A 250 -15.63 -0.17 -23.59
CA GLN A 250 -14.25 0.05 -23.12
C GLN A 250 -13.98 -0.62 -21.77
N SER A 251 -14.96 -0.56 -20.86
CA SER A 251 -14.87 -1.22 -19.55
C SER A 251 -14.95 -2.73 -19.69
N GLN A 252 -15.85 -3.22 -20.55
CA GLN A 252 -15.98 -4.64 -20.85
C GLN A 252 -14.67 -5.21 -21.39
N GLU A 253 -14.02 -4.54 -22.34
CA GLU A 253 -12.73 -4.97 -22.90
C GLU A 253 -11.65 -5.05 -21.82
N ASN A 254 -11.46 -3.97 -21.04
CA ASN A 254 -10.48 -3.90 -19.96
C ASN A 254 -10.69 -5.02 -18.92
N LEU A 255 -11.92 -5.16 -18.42
CA LEU A 255 -12.25 -6.13 -17.37
C LEU A 255 -12.20 -7.56 -17.88
N THR A 256 -12.62 -7.81 -19.12
CA THR A 256 -12.54 -9.14 -19.75
C THR A 256 -11.09 -9.54 -19.94
N PHE A 257 -10.22 -8.64 -20.41
CA PHE A 257 -8.79 -8.90 -20.50
C PHE A 257 -8.19 -9.21 -19.13
N TYR A 258 -8.48 -8.37 -18.13
CA TYR A 258 -8.00 -8.58 -16.76
C TYR A 258 -8.43 -9.95 -16.20
N ILE A 259 -9.67 -10.36 -16.39
CA ILE A 259 -10.16 -11.65 -15.89
C ILE A 259 -9.52 -12.80 -16.65
N THR A 260 -9.55 -12.77 -17.98
CA THR A 260 -9.18 -13.92 -18.82
C THR A 260 -7.67 -14.09 -18.94
N LYS A 261 -6.98 -13.04 -19.42
CA LYS A 261 -5.54 -13.08 -19.73
C LYS A 261 -4.67 -12.90 -18.50
N ARG A 262 -5.14 -12.14 -17.51
CA ARG A 262 -4.33 -11.81 -16.34
C ARG A 262 -4.64 -12.65 -15.12
N LEU A 263 -5.91 -12.73 -14.70
CA LEU A 263 -6.28 -13.46 -13.49
C LEU A 263 -6.25 -14.97 -13.72
N LEU A 264 -6.98 -15.46 -14.74
CA LEU A 264 -7.14 -16.89 -14.96
C LEU A 264 -5.88 -17.54 -15.56
N SER A 265 -5.32 -16.98 -16.65
CA SER A 265 -4.11 -17.54 -17.27
C SER A 265 -2.88 -17.51 -16.36
N ARG A 266 -2.68 -16.50 -15.50
CA ARG A 266 -1.54 -16.55 -14.55
C ARG A 266 -1.65 -17.66 -13.51
N ILE A 267 -2.86 -18.04 -13.13
CA ILE A 267 -3.06 -19.13 -12.16
C ILE A 267 -2.59 -20.46 -12.77
N SER A 268 -2.73 -20.67 -14.08
CA SER A 268 -2.25 -21.85 -14.78
C SER A 268 -0.79 -21.74 -15.22
N ASP A 269 -0.36 -20.58 -15.71
CA ASP A 269 0.82 -20.50 -16.58
C ASP A 269 2.02 -19.79 -15.94
N ALA A 270 1.83 -19.06 -14.82
CA ALA A 270 2.87 -18.23 -14.21
C ALA A 270 2.89 -18.32 -12.67
N PRO A 271 3.13 -19.52 -12.10
CA PRO A 271 3.26 -19.67 -10.66
C PRO A 271 4.45 -18.86 -10.14
N THR A 272 4.26 -18.11 -9.05
CA THR A 272 5.35 -17.36 -8.40
C THR A 272 5.98 -18.13 -7.25
N VAL A 273 5.37 -19.23 -6.82
CA VAL A 273 5.85 -20.11 -5.75
C VAL A 273 5.64 -21.58 -6.14
N VAL A 274 6.42 -22.45 -5.51
CA VAL A 274 6.34 -23.92 -5.71
C VAL A 274 5.38 -24.59 -4.72
N ASN A 275 5.03 -23.92 -3.62
CA ASN A 275 4.17 -24.49 -2.57
C ASN A 275 3.08 -23.49 -2.13
N ARG A 276 1.82 -23.95 -2.11
CA ARG A 276 0.64 -23.17 -1.68
C ARG A 276 0.72 -22.67 -0.24
N PHE A 277 1.47 -23.36 0.62
CA PHE A 277 1.69 -22.97 2.02
C PHE A 277 2.73 -21.84 2.18
N TYR A 278 3.39 -21.40 1.10
CA TYR A 278 4.32 -20.28 1.16
C TYR A 278 3.67 -19.04 1.80
N ILE A 279 2.46 -18.68 1.39
CA ILE A 279 1.79 -17.48 1.91
C ILE A 279 1.43 -17.61 3.39
N ILE A 280 1.13 -18.82 3.87
CA ILE A 280 0.84 -19.08 5.29
C ILE A 280 2.12 -18.92 6.12
N LYS A 281 3.24 -19.50 5.65
CA LYS A 281 4.55 -19.30 6.27
C LYS A 281 4.92 -17.81 6.25
N ARG A 282 4.71 -17.13 5.12
CA ARG A 282 4.98 -15.71 4.98
C ARG A 282 4.16 -14.88 5.96
N LEU A 283 2.85 -15.14 6.09
CA LEU A 283 1.98 -14.48 7.05
C LEU A 283 2.51 -14.63 8.48
N PHE A 284 2.88 -15.85 8.89
CA PHE A 284 3.45 -16.08 10.23
C PHE A 284 4.74 -15.27 10.45
N THR A 285 5.65 -15.26 9.48
CA THR A 285 6.89 -14.48 9.58
C THR A 285 6.66 -12.98 9.63
N GLU A 286 5.65 -12.47 8.92
CA GLU A 286 5.30 -11.04 8.92
C GLU A 286 4.68 -10.60 10.24
N LEU A 287 3.92 -11.47 10.89
CA LEU A 287 3.29 -11.23 12.18
C LEU A 287 4.20 -11.50 13.39
N LEU A 288 5.42 -11.99 13.15
CA LEU A 288 6.37 -12.34 14.22
C LEU A 288 6.63 -11.17 15.19
N PRO A 289 6.84 -9.91 14.73
CA PRO A 289 7.00 -8.79 15.66
C PRO A 289 5.81 -8.66 16.61
N GLN A 290 4.57 -8.74 16.11
CA GLN A 290 3.34 -8.58 16.89
C GLN A 290 3.15 -9.73 17.87
N VAL A 291 3.49 -10.96 17.46
CA VAL A 291 3.51 -12.14 18.33
C VAL A 291 4.51 -11.94 19.47
N LEU A 292 5.76 -11.56 19.16
CA LEU A 292 6.81 -11.34 20.16
C LEU A 292 6.44 -10.20 21.13
N PHE A 293 5.93 -9.08 20.62
CA PHE A 293 5.43 -7.98 21.46
C PHE A 293 4.31 -8.44 22.39
N THR A 294 3.34 -9.20 21.87
CA THR A 294 2.23 -9.72 22.65
C THR A 294 2.71 -10.68 23.75
N LEU A 295 3.60 -11.62 23.41
CA LEU A 295 4.18 -12.56 24.37
C LEU A 295 4.98 -11.85 25.46
N LEU A 296 5.78 -10.85 25.09
CA LEU A 296 6.54 -10.04 26.05
C LEU A 296 5.63 -9.33 27.04
N ILE A 297 4.57 -8.66 26.55
CA ILE A 297 3.60 -7.94 27.39
C ILE A 297 2.92 -8.89 28.38
N ILE A 298 2.52 -10.09 27.91
CA ILE A 298 1.86 -11.10 28.75
C ILE A 298 2.83 -11.66 29.80
N SER A 299 4.06 -12.01 29.41
CA SER A 299 5.07 -12.57 30.30
C SER A 299 5.45 -11.62 31.44
N VAL A 300 5.70 -10.34 31.12
CA VAL A 300 6.01 -9.30 32.14
C VAL A 300 4.87 -9.14 33.14
N THR A 301 3.63 -9.31 32.70
CA THR A 301 2.44 -9.19 33.54
C THR A 301 2.28 -10.37 34.48
N LYS A 302 2.44 -11.60 33.98
CA LYS A 302 2.39 -12.83 34.78
C LYS A 302 3.49 -12.86 35.85
N LEU A 303 4.72 -12.48 35.49
CA LEU A 303 5.86 -12.44 36.41
C LEU A 303 5.65 -11.46 37.57
N ARG A 304 4.89 -10.38 37.36
CA ARG A 304 4.63 -9.37 38.39
C ARG A 304 3.50 -9.76 39.37
N LYS A 305 2.89 -10.95 39.23
CA LYS A 305 1.74 -11.45 40.02
C LYS A 305 0.61 -10.43 40.19
N LYS A 306 0.53 -9.41 39.33
CA LYS A 306 -0.55 -8.44 39.34
C LYS A 306 -1.71 -9.12 38.64
N GLY A 307 -2.82 -9.33 39.35
CA GLY A 307 -4.06 -9.95 38.85
C GLY A 307 -4.75 -9.17 37.71
N SER A 308 -4.01 -8.41 36.89
CA SER A 308 -4.50 -7.94 35.61
C SER A 308 -4.67 -9.15 34.71
N SER A 309 -5.88 -9.68 34.74
CA SER A 309 -6.37 -10.69 33.83
C SER A 309 -6.14 -10.25 32.37
N LEU A 310 -5.85 -11.22 31.48
CA LEU A 310 -6.06 -11.08 30.04
C LEU A 310 -7.58 -10.94 29.79
N THR A 311 -8.19 -9.85 30.26
CA THR A 311 -9.59 -9.50 29.98
C THR A 311 -9.73 -8.65 28.72
N GLY A 312 -8.78 -8.71 27.79
CA GLY A 312 -9.06 -8.29 26.42
C GLY A 312 -10.26 -9.07 25.91
N ASN A 313 -11.20 -8.42 25.21
CA ASN A 313 -12.40 -9.09 24.70
C ASN A 313 -11.98 -10.18 23.69
N ILE A 314 -11.77 -11.40 24.16
CA ILE A 314 -11.19 -12.51 23.38
C ILE A 314 -12.02 -12.81 22.13
N ARG A 315 -13.35 -12.70 22.24
CA ARG A 315 -14.26 -12.85 21.09
C ARG A 315 -13.96 -11.77 20.04
N LEU A 316 -13.79 -10.53 20.46
CA LEU A 316 -13.43 -9.44 19.56
C LEU A 316 -12.04 -9.64 18.92
N SER A 317 -11.04 -10.14 19.67
CA SER A 317 -9.75 -10.52 19.09
C SER A 317 -9.90 -11.63 18.05
N ILE A 318 -10.66 -12.68 18.34
CA ILE A 318 -10.95 -13.77 17.40
C ILE A 318 -11.65 -13.21 16.16
N PHE A 319 -12.65 -12.34 16.32
CA PHE A 319 -13.33 -11.68 15.20
C PHE A 319 -12.36 -10.97 14.25
N PHE A 320 -11.40 -10.21 14.78
CA PHE A 320 -10.43 -9.50 13.95
C PHE A 320 -9.36 -10.42 13.35
N PHE A 321 -8.90 -11.45 14.07
CA PHE A 321 -8.03 -12.47 13.48
C PHE A 321 -8.72 -13.25 12.35
N SER A 322 -9.98 -13.65 12.54
CA SER A 322 -10.78 -14.30 11.49
C SER A 322 -11.01 -13.37 10.31
N THR A 323 -11.20 -12.06 10.53
CA THR A 323 -11.30 -11.06 9.46
C THR A 323 -9.98 -10.96 8.67
N GLY A 324 -8.84 -10.94 9.37
CA GLY A 324 -7.52 -10.98 8.74
C GLY A 324 -7.31 -12.27 7.92
N LEU A 325 -7.73 -13.41 8.47
CA LEU A 325 -7.68 -14.70 7.77
C LEU A 325 -8.58 -14.73 6.54
N ALA A 326 -9.77 -14.13 6.57
CA ALA A 326 -10.63 -14.03 5.39
C ALA A 326 -9.95 -13.25 4.25
N ALA A 327 -9.12 -12.25 4.57
CA ALA A 327 -8.33 -11.51 3.59
C ALA A 327 -7.10 -12.30 3.10
N SER A 328 -6.44 -13.10 3.95
CA SER A 328 -5.16 -13.74 3.61
C SER A 328 -5.29 -15.19 3.13
N ALA A 329 -6.20 -15.98 3.68
CA ALA A 329 -6.31 -17.42 3.43
C ALA A 329 -6.66 -17.76 1.96
N PRO A 330 -7.54 -17.00 1.25
CA PRO A 330 -7.84 -17.28 -0.14
C PRO A 330 -6.60 -17.21 -1.06
N LEU A 331 -5.55 -16.47 -0.70
CA LEU A 331 -4.30 -16.42 -1.47
C LEU A 331 -3.62 -17.79 -1.58
N ALA A 332 -3.84 -18.69 -0.61
CA ALA A 332 -3.31 -20.05 -0.63
C ALA A 332 -3.99 -20.95 -1.67
N LEU A 333 -5.12 -20.52 -2.26
CA LEU A 333 -5.83 -21.25 -3.30
C LEU A 333 -5.12 -21.18 -4.66
N THR A 334 -4.14 -20.30 -4.83
CA THR A 334 -3.38 -20.11 -6.08
C THR A 334 -1.87 -20.24 -5.84
N MET A 335 -1.11 -20.47 -6.91
CA MET A 335 0.37 -20.45 -6.89
C MET A 335 0.95 -19.06 -7.18
N VAL A 336 0.09 -18.04 -7.33
CA VAL A 336 0.48 -16.64 -7.55
C VAL A 336 0.44 -15.92 -6.20
N GLN A 337 1.53 -16.04 -5.46
CA GLN A 337 1.67 -15.55 -4.10
C GLN A 337 2.86 -14.59 -3.97
N ARG A 338 2.63 -13.44 -3.32
CA ARG A 338 3.65 -12.46 -2.92
C ARG A 338 3.34 -11.96 -1.52
N GLY A 339 4.37 -11.64 -0.74
CA GLY A 339 4.19 -11.20 0.66
C GLY A 339 3.36 -9.93 0.80
N PHE A 340 3.50 -8.98 -0.13
CA PHE A 340 2.75 -7.73 -0.10
C PHE A 340 1.25 -7.89 -0.41
N TYR A 341 0.81 -9.03 -0.97
CA TYR A 341 -0.62 -9.32 -1.12
C TYR A 341 -1.35 -9.45 0.22
N LEU A 342 -0.62 -9.66 1.31
CA LEU A 342 -1.16 -9.72 2.68
C LEU A 342 -1.45 -8.35 3.28
N VAL A 343 -0.95 -7.25 2.70
CA VAL A 343 -1.04 -5.89 3.27
C VAL A 343 -2.47 -5.48 3.71
N PRO A 344 -3.53 -5.75 2.92
CA PRO A 344 -4.90 -5.44 3.32
C PRO A 344 -5.39 -6.24 4.54
N SER A 345 -4.80 -7.40 4.83
CA SER A 345 -5.17 -8.24 5.98
C SER A 345 -4.59 -7.74 7.31
N PHE A 346 -3.44 -7.06 7.24
CA PHE A 346 -2.63 -6.69 8.40
C PHE A 346 -3.30 -5.75 9.41
N PRO A 347 -4.13 -4.76 9.03
CA PRO A 347 -4.89 -3.99 10.00
C PRO A 347 -5.68 -4.87 10.96
N TYR A 348 -6.33 -5.93 10.46
CA TYR A 348 -7.18 -6.80 11.27
C TYR A 348 -6.36 -7.71 12.19
N PHE A 349 -5.20 -8.22 11.74
CA PHE A 349 -4.28 -8.89 12.65
C PHE A 349 -3.77 -7.93 13.75
N ALA A 350 -3.42 -6.70 13.39
CA ALA A 350 -3.00 -5.67 14.34
C ALA A 350 -4.11 -5.36 15.36
N PHE A 351 -5.37 -5.30 14.95
CA PHE A 351 -6.53 -5.21 15.86
C PHE A 351 -6.58 -6.40 16.81
N GLY A 352 -6.49 -7.63 16.29
CA GLY A 352 -6.55 -8.85 17.10
C GLY A 352 -5.53 -8.83 18.25
N PHE A 353 -4.26 -8.56 17.93
CA PHE A 353 -3.18 -8.44 18.92
C PHE A 353 -3.35 -7.24 19.86
N SER A 354 -3.81 -6.09 19.35
CA SER A 354 -4.03 -4.89 20.17
C SER A 354 -5.14 -5.11 21.20
N ILE A 355 -6.22 -5.80 20.82
CA ILE A 355 -7.33 -6.11 21.73
C ILE A 355 -6.90 -7.12 22.80
N LEU A 356 -6.08 -8.11 22.46
CA LEU A 356 -5.54 -9.08 23.43
C LEU A 356 -4.73 -8.42 24.53
N THR A 357 -4.00 -7.35 24.18
CA THR A 357 -3.09 -6.63 25.09
C THR A 357 -3.69 -5.34 25.66
N ALA A 358 -4.91 -4.96 25.24
CA ALA A 358 -5.52 -3.65 25.49
C ALA A 358 -5.57 -3.29 26.98
N SER A 359 -6.12 -4.17 27.83
CA SER A 359 -6.26 -3.92 29.27
C SER A 359 -4.92 -3.73 29.97
N ILE A 360 -3.90 -4.51 29.56
CA ILE A 360 -2.55 -4.44 30.13
C ILE A 360 -1.88 -3.13 29.72
N ILE A 361 -1.96 -2.78 28.43
CA ILE A 361 -1.39 -1.54 27.90
C ILE A 361 -2.08 -0.31 28.47
N PHE A 362 -3.40 -0.33 28.65
CA PHE A 362 -4.13 0.75 29.31
C PHE A 362 -3.64 0.96 30.75
N ASN A 363 -3.50 -0.11 31.53
CA ASN A 363 -2.99 -0.04 32.90
C ASN A 363 -1.53 0.44 32.97
N PHE A 364 -0.70 0.04 32.00
CA PHE A 364 0.68 0.54 31.88
C PHE A 364 0.71 2.03 31.56
N ARG A 365 -0.11 2.46 30.60
CA ARG A 365 -0.29 3.85 30.23
C ARG A 365 -0.74 4.70 31.41
N GLU A 366 -1.78 4.30 32.15
CA GLU A 366 -2.25 5.07 33.31
C GLU A 366 -1.15 5.20 34.38
N LYS A 367 -0.29 4.19 34.59
CA LYS A 367 0.86 4.32 35.51
C LYS A 367 1.88 5.36 35.06
N ILE A 368 2.12 5.48 33.75
CA ILE A 368 2.98 6.54 33.20
C ILE A 368 2.29 7.89 33.37
N CYS A 369 1.02 8.00 32.97
CA CYS A 369 0.29 9.27 32.97
C CYS A 369 -0.03 9.81 34.37
N SER A 370 -0.15 8.95 35.38
CA SER A 370 -0.41 9.36 36.76
C SER A 370 0.85 9.79 37.51
N ASN A 371 2.05 9.55 36.95
CA ASN A 371 3.31 10.02 37.52
C ASN A 371 3.90 11.11 36.61
N PRO A 372 3.92 12.39 37.05
CA PRO A 372 4.39 13.51 36.21
C PRO A 372 5.81 13.34 35.68
N GLU A 373 6.74 12.82 36.48
CA GLU A 373 8.13 12.61 36.07
C GLU A 373 8.22 11.56 34.96
N LYS A 374 7.57 10.40 35.13
CA LYS A 374 7.54 9.33 34.11
C LYS A 374 6.87 9.81 32.83
N TYR A 375 5.78 10.55 32.94
CA TYR A 375 5.11 11.15 31.78
C TYR A 375 6.04 12.12 31.04
N ASN A 376 6.68 13.04 31.76
CA ASN A 376 7.58 14.04 31.17
C ASN A 376 8.79 13.39 30.51
N VAL A 377 9.42 12.39 31.16
CA VAL A 377 10.52 11.62 30.57
C VAL A 377 10.06 10.95 29.28
N PHE A 378 8.91 10.26 29.30
CA PHE A 378 8.41 9.58 28.10
C PHE A 378 8.04 10.57 26.98
N LEU A 379 7.51 11.75 27.33
CA LEU A 379 7.25 12.83 26.38
C LEU A 379 8.52 13.37 25.74
N ILE A 380 9.55 13.68 26.54
CA ILE A 380 10.84 14.15 26.04
C ILE A 380 11.45 13.11 25.10
N LEU A 381 11.49 11.84 25.50
CA LEU A 381 12.00 10.76 24.64
C LEU A 381 11.21 10.63 23.34
N SER A 382 9.88 10.75 23.40
CA SER A 382 9.02 10.69 22.21
C SER A 382 9.23 11.89 21.28
N VAL A 383 9.44 13.09 21.83
CA VAL A 383 9.76 14.30 21.05
C VAL A 383 11.15 14.18 20.41
N ILE A 384 12.16 13.74 21.16
CA ILE A 384 13.51 13.52 20.64
C ILE A 384 13.49 12.49 19.51
N LEU A 385 12.75 11.39 19.69
CA LEU A 385 12.61 10.37 18.65
C LEU A 385 11.93 10.94 17.41
N PHE A 386 10.86 11.73 17.59
CA PHE A 386 10.14 12.36 16.48
C PHE A 386 11.02 13.34 15.69
N VAL A 387 11.71 14.24 16.39
CA VAL A 387 12.61 15.23 15.79
C VAL A 387 13.80 14.53 15.09
N SER A 388 14.38 13.51 15.73
CA SER A 388 15.44 12.70 15.13
C SER A 388 14.95 11.97 13.87
N ALA A 389 13.76 11.38 13.90
CA ALA A 389 13.16 10.70 12.75
C ALA A 389 12.95 11.66 11.58
N MET A 390 12.36 12.84 11.84
CA MET A 390 12.16 13.87 10.82
C MET A 390 13.48 14.40 10.26
N SER A 391 14.45 14.69 11.12
CA SER A 391 15.78 15.15 10.72
C SER A 391 16.48 14.11 9.84
N PHE A 392 16.45 12.85 10.26
CA PHE A 392 17.00 11.75 9.48
C PHE A 392 16.32 11.59 8.11
N SER A 393 14.99 11.74 8.04
CA SER A 393 14.25 11.73 6.77
C SER A 393 14.69 12.86 5.84
N VAL A 394 14.82 14.09 6.35
CA VAL A 394 15.28 15.24 5.55
C VAL A 394 16.71 15.03 5.05
N MET A 395 17.59 14.44 5.86
CA MET A 395 18.96 14.08 5.46
C MET A 395 19.02 13.02 4.35
N GLN A 396 17.91 12.35 4.00
CA GLN A 396 17.86 11.43 2.88
C GLN A 396 17.48 12.08 1.54
N LYS A 397 17.09 13.36 1.54
CA LYS A 397 16.76 14.10 0.31
C LYS A 397 17.93 14.07 -0.68
N GLY A 398 17.62 13.79 -1.95
CA GLY A 398 18.61 13.72 -3.03
C GLY A 398 19.43 12.43 -3.07
N LYS A 399 19.19 11.47 -2.17
CA LYS A 399 19.84 10.15 -2.22
C LYS A 399 18.97 9.13 -2.97
N THR A 400 19.61 8.06 -3.42
CA THR A 400 18.98 6.93 -4.11
C THR A 400 18.82 5.75 -3.15
N VAL A 401 17.62 5.19 -3.02
CA VAL A 401 17.36 3.99 -2.20
C VAL A 401 17.82 2.70 -2.89
N ARG A 402 17.84 2.71 -4.23
CA ARG A 402 18.24 1.59 -5.09
C ARG A 402 18.68 2.11 -6.45
N ASP A 403 19.25 1.23 -7.27
CA ASP A 403 19.55 1.47 -8.69
C ASP A 403 20.39 2.73 -8.94
N ARG A 404 21.31 3.06 -8.03
CA ARG A 404 22.05 4.35 -8.02
C ARG A 404 22.74 4.64 -9.34
N ASP A 405 23.51 3.69 -9.86
CA ASP A 405 24.27 3.88 -11.09
C ASP A 405 23.39 3.86 -12.33
N MET A 406 22.26 3.14 -12.29
CA MET A 406 21.26 3.15 -13.35
C MET A 406 20.53 4.49 -13.42
N LEU A 407 20.08 5.01 -12.28
CA LEU A 407 19.44 6.32 -12.18
C LEU A 407 20.40 7.43 -12.64
N HIS A 408 21.68 7.35 -12.25
CA HIS A 408 22.71 8.26 -12.75
C HIS A 408 22.71 8.31 -14.28
N ASP A 409 22.76 7.15 -14.94
CA ASP A 409 22.75 7.06 -16.39
C ASP A 409 21.43 7.55 -17.01
N VAL A 410 20.29 7.22 -16.39
CA VAL A 410 18.99 7.69 -16.84
C VAL A 410 18.92 9.22 -16.83
N TYR A 411 19.37 9.87 -15.76
CA TYR A 411 19.41 11.33 -15.70
C TYR A 411 20.44 11.91 -16.68
N ALA A 412 21.63 11.31 -16.80
CA ALA A 412 22.67 11.80 -17.72
C ALA A 412 22.20 11.73 -19.19
N ILE A 413 21.61 10.60 -19.58
CA ILE A 413 21.08 10.37 -20.93
C ILE A 413 19.84 11.24 -21.16
N GLY A 414 18.87 11.21 -20.25
CA GLY A 414 17.59 11.91 -20.39
C GLY A 414 17.70 13.44 -20.37
N ASN A 415 18.73 14.00 -19.72
CA ASN A 415 19.03 15.42 -19.80
C ASN A 415 19.77 15.83 -21.09
N THR A 416 20.31 14.86 -21.84
CA THR A 416 21.10 15.11 -23.04
C THR A 416 20.29 14.91 -24.32
N ILE A 417 19.46 13.86 -24.38
CA ILE A 417 18.63 13.58 -25.56
C ILE A 417 17.22 14.18 -25.43
N PRO A 418 16.52 14.49 -26.54
CA PRO A 418 15.19 15.08 -26.48
C PRO A 418 14.16 14.23 -25.70
N VAL A 419 13.27 14.91 -24.97
CA VAL A 419 12.10 14.29 -24.33
C VAL A 419 11.25 13.59 -25.41
N LYS A 420 10.65 12.43 -25.07
CA LYS A 420 9.94 11.55 -26.03
C LYS A 420 10.82 10.87 -27.10
N SER A 421 12.13 10.82 -26.90
CA SER A 421 12.99 10.01 -27.78
C SER A 421 12.70 8.52 -27.66
N GLU A 422 13.00 7.79 -28.73
CA GLU A 422 12.94 6.34 -28.79
C GLU A 422 14.36 5.78 -28.92
N ILE A 423 14.70 4.77 -28.11
CA ILE A 423 16.03 4.17 -28.05
C ILE A 423 15.95 2.70 -28.41
N THR A 424 16.78 2.26 -29.36
CA THR A 424 17.02 0.84 -29.64
C THR A 424 17.85 0.22 -28.52
N ILE A 425 17.42 -0.93 -28.02
CA ILE A 425 18.12 -1.74 -27.03
C ILE A 425 18.19 -3.19 -27.50
N ASN A 426 19.15 -3.95 -26.96
CA ASN A 426 19.20 -5.40 -27.13
C ASN A 426 18.35 -6.11 -26.06
N HIS A 427 18.18 -7.42 -26.24
CA HIS A 427 17.47 -8.28 -25.28
C HIS A 427 18.08 -8.28 -23.86
N ASP A 428 19.38 -8.13 -23.72
CA ASP A 428 20.05 -8.13 -22.41
C ASP A 428 19.65 -6.92 -21.56
N ILE A 429 19.58 -5.73 -22.18
CA ILE A 429 19.08 -4.52 -21.52
C ILE A 429 17.58 -4.64 -21.25
N ALA A 430 16.82 -5.23 -22.18
CA ALA A 430 15.36 -5.39 -22.04
C ALA A 430 14.95 -6.20 -20.81
N ASN A 431 15.79 -7.15 -20.38
CA ASN A 431 15.57 -7.91 -19.14
C ASN A 431 15.64 -7.03 -17.87
N THR A 432 16.14 -5.79 -17.98
CA THR A 432 16.16 -4.79 -16.92
C THR A 432 14.91 -3.91 -16.97
N TYR A 433 13.73 -4.51 -16.74
CA TYR A 433 12.42 -3.84 -16.84
C TYR A 433 12.31 -2.48 -16.11
N VAL A 434 13.04 -2.33 -15.00
CA VAL A 434 13.01 -1.08 -14.20
C VAL A 434 13.67 0.11 -14.92
N LEU A 435 14.59 -0.15 -15.87
CA LEU A 435 15.27 0.88 -16.64
C LEU A 435 14.28 1.69 -17.49
N GLU A 436 13.42 0.99 -18.23
CA GLU A 436 12.40 1.62 -19.05
C GLU A 436 11.44 2.45 -18.20
N CYS A 437 11.04 1.94 -17.03
CA CYS A 437 10.21 2.70 -16.10
C CYS A 437 10.86 4.04 -15.70
N TYR A 438 12.17 4.08 -15.43
CA TYR A 438 12.84 5.33 -15.08
C TYR A 438 12.87 6.32 -16.27
N PHE A 439 13.13 5.83 -17.48
CA PHE A 439 13.12 6.66 -18.69
C PHE A 439 11.73 7.23 -18.99
N ILE A 440 10.69 6.42 -18.90
CA ILE A 440 9.30 6.86 -19.09
C ILE A 440 8.94 7.87 -18.00
N ARG A 441 9.19 7.52 -16.73
CA ARG A 441 8.81 8.33 -15.58
C ARG A 441 9.39 9.74 -15.61
N TYR A 442 10.68 9.86 -15.95
CA TYR A 442 11.40 11.12 -15.82
C TYR A 442 11.52 11.90 -17.12
N PHE A 443 11.53 11.21 -18.27
CA PHE A 443 11.86 11.82 -19.56
C PHE A 443 10.90 11.44 -20.69
N ASN A 444 9.87 10.63 -20.42
CA ASN A 444 8.98 10.05 -21.44
C ASN A 444 9.74 9.34 -22.58
N ILE A 445 10.93 8.81 -22.30
CA ILE A 445 11.75 8.08 -23.28
C ILE A 445 11.30 6.62 -23.31
N SER A 446 11.16 6.06 -24.51
CA SER A 446 10.69 4.68 -24.72
C SER A 446 11.81 3.80 -25.27
N LEU A 447 11.87 2.55 -24.81
CA LEU A 447 12.91 1.60 -25.23
C LEU A 447 12.31 0.55 -26.16
N PHE A 448 12.93 0.31 -27.31
CA PHE A 448 12.48 -0.67 -28.31
C PHE A 448 13.54 -1.75 -28.51
N ILE A 449 13.11 -3.01 -28.40
CA ILE A 449 14.00 -4.17 -28.55
C ILE A 449 14.25 -4.42 -30.04
N ASP A 450 15.52 -4.45 -30.44
CA ASP A 450 16.00 -4.80 -31.79
C ASP A 450 15.29 -4.08 -32.94
N THR A 451 14.66 -2.94 -32.65
CA THR A 451 13.97 -2.10 -33.62
C THR A 451 14.82 -0.86 -33.84
N PRO A 452 15.36 -0.62 -35.05
CA PRO A 452 16.22 0.53 -35.31
C PRO A 452 15.52 1.87 -35.04
N LYS A 453 16.17 2.72 -34.25
CA LYS A 453 15.76 4.09 -33.88
C LYS A 453 16.96 5.03 -34.04
N ASN A 454 16.71 6.33 -33.83
CA ASN A 454 17.74 7.37 -33.93
C ASN A 454 18.81 7.26 -32.82
N TYR A 455 18.51 6.55 -31.73
CA TYR A 455 19.43 6.32 -30.63
C TYR A 455 19.58 4.83 -30.37
N LEU A 456 20.79 4.41 -30.04
CA LEU A 456 21.12 3.03 -29.69
C LEU A 456 21.81 3.01 -28.33
N MET A 457 21.32 2.19 -27.41
CA MET A 457 21.92 2.00 -26.09
C MET A 457 22.53 0.61 -25.98
N ILE A 458 23.78 0.56 -25.54
CA ILE A 458 24.55 -0.66 -25.35
C ILE A 458 25.17 -0.62 -23.95
N LYS A 459 25.31 -1.76 -23.29
CA LYS A 459 25.99 -1.82 -22.00
C LYS A 459 27.51 -1.71 -22.22
N LYS A 460 28.22 -0.94 -21.38
CA LYS A 460 29.67 -0.69 -21.55
C LYS A 460 30.54 -1.95 -21.59
N THR A 461 30.06 -3.02 -20.98
CA THR A 461 30.76 -4.32 -20.94
C THR A 461 30.56 -5.14 -22.20
N ASP A 462 29.61 -4.77 -23.05
CA ASP A 462 29.26 -5.55 -24.23
C ASP A 462 30.27 -5.20 -25.33
N GLY A 463 31.04 -6.20 -25.77
CA GLY A 463 31.97 -6.08 -26.89
C GLY A 463 31.26 -6.00 -28.26
N THR A 464 30.02 -5.50 -28.28
CA THR A 464 29.20 -5.41 -29.48
C THR A 464 29.88 -4.48 -30.48
N VAL A 465 30.14 -4.98 -31.68
CA VAL A 465 30.64 -4.15 -32.78
C VAL A 465 29.50 -3.25 -33.24
N ILE A 466 29.73 -1.94 -33.16
CA ILE A 466 28.74 -0.92 -33.51
C ILE A 466 28.96 -0.51 -34.94
N SER A 467 27.88 -0.40 -35.74
CA SER A 467 27.99 0.09 -37.11
C SER A 467 28.62 1.48 -37.16
N ASN A 468 29.37 1.76 -38.22
CA ASN A 468 29.96 3.07 -38.49
C ASN A 468 28.92 4.19 -38.64
N ASP A 469 27.65 3.84 -38.79
CA ASP A 469 26.51 4.76 -38.92
C ASP A 469 26.15 5.43 -37.59
N PHE A 470 26.68 4.95 -36.46
CA PHE A 470 26.41 5.49 -35.14
C PHE A 470 27.62 6.25 -34.59
N GLU A 471 27.35 7.37 -33.92
CA GLU A 471 28.34 8.15 -33.18
C GLU A 471 28.05 8.05 -31.68
N LYS A 472 29.08 7.74 -30.89
CA LYS A 472 28.96 7.70 -29.42
C LYS A 472 28.76 9.11 -28.88
N LEU A 473 27.70 9.31 -28.10
CA LEU A 473 27.54 10.59 -27.39
C LEU A 473 28.51 10.63 -26.20
N ASN A 474 29.21 11.76 -26.06
CA ASN A 474 30.11 11.99 -24.94
C ASN A 474 29.33 12.35 -23.67
N ILE A 475 28.74 11.34 -23.04
CA ILE A 475 27.97 11.46 -21.79
C ILE A 475 28.70 10.70 -20.69
N ASP A 476 28.83 11.32 -19.52
CA ASP A 476 29.33 10.65 -18.32
C ASP A 476 28.29 9.66 -17.80
N THR A 477 28.39 8.41 -18.26
CA THR A 477 27.57 7.27 -17.82
C THR A 477 28.43 6.22 -17.14
N LYS A 478 27.81 5.28 -16.43
CA LYS A 478 28.47 4.23 -15.64
C LYS A 478 28.22 2.82 -16.18
N ILE A 479 27.00 2.56 -16.65
CA ILE A 479 26.53 1.24 -17.07
C ILE A 479 26.31 1.20 -18.58
N TYR A 480 25.72 2.25 -19.16
CA TYR A 480 25.27 2.25 -20.55
C TYR A 480 25.98 3.31 -21.38
N ASP A 481 26.45 2.93 -22.56
CA ASP A 481 26.81 3.89 -23.60
C ASP A 481 25.60 4.16 -24.49
N ILE A 482 25.46 5.41 -24.93
CA ILE A 482 24.41 5.83 -25.85
C ILE A 482 25.06 6.36 -27.14
N TYR A 483 24.47 5.97 -28.26
CA TYR A 483 24.91 6.33 -29.58
C TYR A 483 23.76 7.01 -30.33
N LYS A 484 24.10 7.94 -31.22
CA LYS A 484 23.15 8.62 -32.10
C LYS A 484 23.45 8.23 -33.54
N LEU A 485 22.41 7.93 -34.31
CA LEU A 485 22.53 7.70 -35.74
C LEU A 485 23.07 8.98 -36.40
N LYS A 486 24.13 8.85 -37.18
CA LYS A 486 24.65 9.95 -38.00
C LYS A 486 23.55 10.36 -38.97
N SER A 487 23.14 11.61 -38.92
CA SER A 487 22.27 12.16 -39.96
C SER A 487 23.01 12.04 -41.28
N ASP A 488 22.46 11.32 -42.25
CA ASP A 488 22.96 11.33 -43.62
C ASP A 488 23.22 12.80 -44.01
N HIS A 489 24.46 13.10 -44.39
CA HIS A 489 24.71 14.27 -45.20
C HIS A 489 23.97 14.00 -46.52
N SER A 490 22.74 14.52 -46.61
CA SER A 490 21.97 14.63 -47.85
C SER A 490 22.81 15.27 -48.94
#